data_AF-A0A256G7H9-F1
#
_entry.id   AF-A0A256G7H9-F1
#
_cell.length_a   1.000
_cell.length_b   1.000
_cell.length_c   1.000
_cell.angle_alpha   90.00
_cell.angle_beta   90.00
_cell.angle_gamma   90.00
#
_symmetry.space_group_name_H-M   'P 1'
#
loop_
_entity.id
_entity.type
_entity.pdbx_description
1 polymer ?
#
loop_
_entity_poly.entity_id
_entity_poly.type
_entity_poly.pdbx_seq_one_letter_code
_entity_poly.pdbx_strand_id
1 'polypeptide(L)'
;MLRPLSALPSVLQAMLALDAWNELAVLQRAPWLGRLLAASRLRREGLTSKADLLAFNTGLKTIRVERRLAGRRASSNLPGLIELVLARPLVSTGLIAKELDITPRAALRLVEELSLREMTGRGRFRAWGVL
;
A
#
# COMPACT_ATOMS: atom_id res chain seq x y z
N MET A 1 3.58 32.67 5.84
CA MET A 1 4.57 32.63 4.74
C MET A 1 4.55 31.25 4.10
N LEU A 2 3.88 31.09 2.96
CA LEU A 2 3.92 29.83 2.20
C LEU A 2 5.24 29.80 1.42
N ARG A 3 6.20 28.96 1.82
CA ARG A 3 7.37 28.67 0.98
C ARG A 3 6.84 28.12 -0.35
N PRO A 4 7.24 28.68 -1.51
CA PRO A 4 6.79 28.16 -2.79
C PRO A 4 7.26 26.71 -2.91
N LEU A 5 6.35 25.80 -3.26
CA LEU A 5 6.63 24.36 -3.39
C LEU A 5 7.84 24.08 -4.30
N SER A 6 8.12 24.98 -5.25
CA SER A 6 9.28 24.93 -6.16
C SER A 6 10.64 25.00 -5.46
N ALA A 7 10.72 25.48 -4.22
CA ALA A 7 11.96 25.54 -3.45
C ALA A 7 12.30 24.22 -2.74
N LEU A 8 11.39 23.23 -2.75
CA LEU A 8 11.62 21.91 -2.16
C LEU A 8 12.21 20.95 -3.20
N PRO A 9 13.02 19.97 -2.77
CA PRO A 9 13.40 18.85 -3.63
C PRO A 9 12.16 18.23 -4.28
N SER A 10 12.24 17.91 -5.57
CA SER A 10 11.15 17.39 -6.39
C SER A 10 10.47 16.13 -5.81
N VAL A 11 11.22 15.30 -5.06
CA VAL A 11 10.70 14.17 -4.29
C VAL A 11 9.73 14.62 -3.20
N LEU A 12 10.09 15.65 -2.42
CA LEU A 12 9.23 16.22 -1.37
C LEU A 12 8.00 16.89 -1.98
N GLN A 13 8.12 17.55 -3.14
CA GLN A 13 6.97 18.08 -3.87
C GLN A 13 6.02 16.98 -4.33
N ALA A 14 6.56 15.86 -4.83
CA ALA A 14 5.77 14.72 -5.28
C ALA A 14 5.06 14.03 -4.10
N MET A 15 5.74 13.88 -2.97
CA MET A 15 5.14 13.36 -1.73
C MET A 15 4.01 14.27 -1.23
N LEU A 16 4.24 15.57 -1.14
CA LEU A 16 3.22 16.54 -0.70
C LEU A 16 2.02 16.60 -1.66
N ALA A 17 2.26 16.56 -2.98
CA ALA A 17 1.18 16.54 -3.96
C ALA A 17 0.33 15.27 -3.85
N LEU A 18 0.95 14.13 -3.58
CA LEU A 18 0.25 12.86 -3.39
C LEU A 18 -0.53 12.83 -2.07
N ASP A 19 0.06 13.33 -0.98
CA ASP A 19 -0.57 13.38 0.34
C ASP A 19 -1.76 14.34 0.33
N ALA A 20 -1.60 15.53 -0.23
CA ALA A 20 -2.68 16.49 -0.42
C ALA A 20 -3.81 15.94 -1.30
N TRP A 21 -3.51 15.20 -2.36
CA TRP A 21 -4.55 14.57 -3.20
C TRP A 21 -5.33 13.48 -2.44
N ASN A 22 -4.68 12.76 -1.53
CA ASN A 22 -5.32 11.73 -0.71
C ASN A 22 -6.13 12.31 0.45
N GLU A 23 -5.66 13.39 1.09
CA GLU A 23 -6.38 14.03 2.21
C GLU A 23 -7.53 14.92 1.75
N LEU A 24 -7.33 15.70 0.69
CA LEU A 24 -8.35 16.63 0.20
C LEU A 24 -9.42 15.92 -0.65
N ALA A 25 -9.17 14.66 -1.04
CA ALA A 25 -10.06 13.83 -1.85
C ALA A 25 -10.67 14.57 -3.06
N VAL A 26 -9.86 15.42 -3.71
CA VAL A 26 -10.24 16.36 -4.78
C VAL A 26 -11.08 15.67 -5.87
N LEU A 27 -10.76 14.39 -6.15
CA LEU A 27 -11.55 13.48 -6.96
C LEU A 27 -11.68 12.13 -6.25
N GLN A 28 -12.82 11.90 -5.58
CA GLN A 28 -13.15 10.70 -4.81
C GLN A 28 -12.95 9.37 -5.58
N ARG A 29 -13.05 9.39 -6.92
CA ARG A 29 -12.96 8.20 -7.79
C ARG A 29 -11.66 8.09 -8.59
N ALA A 30 -10.71 9.01 -8.42
CA ALA A 30 -9.49 9.03 -9.22
C ALA A 30 -8.19 9.21 -8.41
N PRO A 31 -7.93 8.38 -7.38
CA PRO A 31 -6.65 8.40 -6.65
C PRO A 31 -5.44 8.01 -7.53
N TRP A 32 -5.68 7.36 -8.68
CA TRP A 32 -4.64 7.02 -9.65
C TRP A 32 -4.05 8.25 -10.37
N LEU A 33 -4.80 9.35 -10.48
CA LEU A 33 -4.36 10.61 -11.11
C LEU A 33 -3.31 11.33 -10.26
N GLY A 34 -3.44 11.32 -8.93
CA GLY A 34 -2.41 11.87 -8.03
C GLY A 34 -1.05 11.18 -8.18
N ARG A 35 -1.05 9.86 -8.42
CA ARG A 35 0.18 9.09 -8.67
C ARG A 35 0.83 9.46 -10.00
N LEU A 36 0.04 9.65 -11.05
CA LEU A 36 0.52 10.11 -12.36
C LEU A 36 1.07 11.53 -12.30
N LEU A 37 0.47 12.41 -11.49
CA LEU A 37 0.91 13.78 -11.32
C LEU A 37 2.24 13.88 -10.54
N ALA A 38 2.40 13.05 -9.50
CA ALA A 38 3.67 12.91 -8.78
C ALA A 38 4.78 12.38 -9.71
N ALA A 39 4.46 11.32 -10.46
CA ALA A 39 5.34 10.73 -11.47
C ALA A 39 5.75 11.70 -12.59
N SER A 40 4.81 12.50 -13.11
CA SER A 40 5.12 13.46 -14.17
C SER A 40 6.02 14.60 -13.69
N ARG A 41 5.87 15.03 -12.43
CA ARG A 41 6.79 15.97 -11.78
C ARG A 41 8.20 15.41 -11.69
N LEU A 42 8.36 14.18 -11.20
CA LEU A 42 9.67 13.52 -11.09
C LEU A 42 10.31 13.29 -12.46
N ARG A 43 9.51 12.98 -13.48
CA ARG A 43 9.98 12.81 -14.87
C ARG A 43 10.47 14.12 -15.51
N ARG A 44 9.83 15.25 -15.24
CA ARG A 44 10.29 16.56 -15.78
C ARG A 44 11.65 16.97 -15.23
N GLU A 45 11.97 16.56 -14.00
CA GLU A 45 13.25 16.86 -13.34
C GLU A 45 14.33 15.80 -13.64
N GLY A 46 14.06 14.85 -14.56
CA GLY A 46 15.02 13.82 -14.98
C GLY A 46 15.23 12.68 -13.97
N LEU A 47 14.44 12.60 -12.90
CA LEU A 47 14.65 11.67 -11.78
C LEU A 47 13.92 10.33 -11.93
N THR A 48 13.00 10.20 -12.90
CA THR A 48 12.29 8.94 -13.17
C THR A 48 12.08 8.72 -14.66
N SER A 49 12.57 7.60 -15.17
CA SER A 49 12.28 7.02 -16.48
C SER A 49 10.88 6.36 -16.48
N LYS A 50 10.36 6.02 -17.67
CA LYS A 50 9.07 5.34 -17.84
C LYS A 50 9.01 3.99 -17.10
N ALA A 51 10.16 3.38 -16.81
CA ALA A 51 10.32 2.13 -16.06
C ALA A 51 10.11 2.29 -14.53
N ASP A 52 10.37 3.48 -13.98
CA ASP A 52 10.37 3.72 -12.52
C ASP A 52 8.96 3.92 -11.94
N LEU A 53 7.96 4.07 -12.82
CA LEU A 53 6.55 4.20 -12.43
C LEU A 53 6.01 2.96 -11.71
N LEU A 54 6.54 1.77 -12.04
CA LEU A 54 6.14 0.51 -11.40
C LEU A 54 6.69 0.44 -9.97
N ALA A 55 7.98 0.76 -9.78
CA ALA A 55 8.62 0.83 -8.47
C ALA A 55 7.97 1.90 -7.58
N PHE A 56 7.64 3.05 -8.16
CA PHE A 56 6.92 4.10 -7.44
C PHE A 56 5.52 3.65 -7.02
N ASN A 57 4.74 3.02 -7.91
CA ASN A 57 3.39 2.55 -7.56
C ASN A 57 3.39 1.45 -6.50
N THR A 58 4.36 0.55 -6.56
CA THR A 58 4.50 -0.54 -5.58
C THR A 58 4.88 0.01 -4.21
N GLY A 59 5.85 0.92 -4.11
CA GLY A 59 6.20 1.60 -2.86
C GLY A 59 5.05 2.45 -2.27
N LEU A 60 4.22 3.08 -3.11
CA LEU A 60 3.04 3.79 -2.61
C LEU A 60 1.95 2.89 -2.03
N LYS A 61 1.85 1.64 -2.50
CA LYS A 61 0.93 0.65 -1.91
C LYS A 61 1.40 0.21 -0.52
N THR A 62 2.70 0.02 -0.32
CA THR A 62 3.27 -0.40 0.97
C THR A 62 3.07 0.66 2.04
N ILE A 63 3.34 1.93 1.74
CA ILE A 63 3.14 3.07 2.66
C ILE A 63 1.69 3.16 3.14
N ARG A 64 0.70 2.82 2.29
CA ARG A 64 -0.72 2.85 2.66
C ARG A 64 -1.08 1.71 3.62
N VAL A 65 -0.49 0.54 3.42
CA VAL A 65 -0.64 -0.62 4.31
C VAL A 65 0.01 -0.31 5.65
N GLU A 66 1.26 0.15 5.67
CA GLU A 66 1.98 0.54 6.89
C GLU A 66 1.22 1.60 7.69
N ARG A 67 0.72 2.66 7.05
CA ARG A 67 -0.07 3.71 7.72
C ARG A 67 -1.37 3.20 8.33
N ARG A 68 -2.05 2.22 7.71
CA ARG A 68 -3.25 1.59 8.28
C ARG A 68 -2.95 0.83 9.58
N LEU A 69 -1.69 0.46 9.79
CA LEU A 69 -1.23 -0.47 10.82
C LEU A 69 -0.48 0.23 11.95
N ALA A 70 0.05 1.43 11.70
CA ALA A 70 0.73 2.28 12.68
C ALA A 70 -0.08 2.67 13.94
N GLY A 71 -1.39 2.39 13.98
CA GLY A 71 -2.25 2.64 15.15
C GLY A 71 -3.03 1.42 15.65
N ARG A 72 -2.83 0.22 15.08
CA ARG A 72 -3.49 -1.00 15.57
C ARG A 72 -2.60 -1.64 16.63
N ARG A 73 -3.19 -2.13 17.73
CA ARG A 73 -2.47 -2.91 18.74
C ARG A 73 -1.82 -4.10 18.04
N ALA A 74 -0.51 -4.04 17.85
CA ALA A 74 0.22 -5.09 17.17
C ALA A 74 0.05 -6.38 17.97
N SER A 75 -0.78 -7.30 17.47
CA SER A 75 -0.51 -8.70 17.75
C SER A 75 0.90 -8.99 17.25
N SER A 76 1.63 -9.87 17.92
CA SER A 76 3.02 -10.22 17.59
C SER A 76 3.20 -10.65 16.13
N ASN A 77 2.12 -11.03 15.44
CA ASN A 77 2.12 -11.64 14.11
C ASN A 77 1.63 -10.70 13.01
N LEU A 78 1.15 -9.50 13.35
CA LEU A 78 0.72 -8.50 12.38
C LEU A 78 1.87 -8.05 11.45
N PRO A 79 3.09 -7.74 11.96
CA PRO A 79 4.22 -7.40 11.11
C PRO A 79 4.59 -8.51 10.14
N GLY A 80 4.62 -9.76 10.61
CA GLY A 80 4.91 -10.93 9.76
C GLY A 80 3.89 -11.13 8.65
N LEU A 81 2.59 -10.88 8.91
CA LEU A 81 1.58 -10.95 7.85
C LEU A 81 1.76 -9.85 6.80
N ILE A 82 2.18 -8.64 7.19
CA ILE A 82 2.49 -7.55 6.25
C ILE A 82 3.62 -7.98 5.34
N GLU A 83 4.74 -8.42 5.90
CA GLU A 83 5.91 -8.86 5.13
C GLU A 83 5.55 -9.98 4.15
N LEU A 84 4.77 -10.96 4.61
CA LEU A 84 4.32 -12.07 3.77
C LEU A 84 3.46 -11.60 2.59
N VAL A 85 2.53 -10.68 2.83
CA VAL A 85 1.65 -10.12 1.78
C VAL A 85 2.41 -9.21 0.81
N LEU A 86 3.43 -8.50 1.29
CA LEU A 86 4.32 -7.70 0.44
C LEU A 86 5.18 -8.59 -0.46
N ALA A 87 5.68 -9.71 0.06
CA ALA A 87 6.45 -10.68 -0.71
C ALA A 87 5.57 -11.48 -1.68
N ARG A 88 4.33 -11.80 -1.28
CA ARG A 88 3.38 -12.62 -2.06
C ARG A 88 2.02 -11.91 -2.07
N PRO A 89 1.67 -11.16 -3.13
CA PRO A 89 0.46 -10.33 -3.16
C PRO A 89 -0.87 -11.11 -3.17
N LEU A 90 -0.80 -12.45 -3.17
CA LEU A 90 -1.93 -13.35 -3.03
C LEU A 90 -1.55 -14.46 -2.03
N VAL A 91 -2.22 -14.49 -0.88
CA VAL A 91 -1.95 -15.44 0.21
C VAL A 91 -3.21 -16.21 0.59
N SER A 92 -3.08 -17.46 1.03
CA SER A 92 -4.19 -18.24 1.60
C SER A 92 -4.06 -18.33 3.13
N THR A 93 -5.14 -18.68 3.83
CA THR A 93 -5.14 -18.84 5.28
C THR A 93 -4.22 -19.96 5.73
N GLY A 94 -4.17 -21.05 4.98
CA GLY A 94 -3.25 -22.16 5.25
C GLY A 94 -1.79 -21.73 5.08
N LEU A 95 -1.49 -20.90 4.07
CA LEU A 95 -0.15 -20.34 3.88
C LEU A 95 0.22 -19.40 5.03
N ILE A 96 -0.68 -18.50 5.44
CA ILE A 96 -0.44 -17.58 6.56
C ILE A 96 -0.22 -18.35 7.86
N ALA A 97 -1.08 -19.33 8.15
CA ALA A 97 -0.98 -20.17 9.34
C ALA A 97 0.37 -20.90 9.40
N LYS A 98 0.84 -21.42 8.27
CA LYS A 98 2.12 -22.12 8.16
C LYS A 98 3.31 -21.18 8.32
N GLU A 99 3.33 -20.05 7.61
CA GLU A 99 4.49 -19.15 7.59
C GLU A 99 4.65 -18.36 8.90
N LEU A 100 3.54 -18.09 9.61
CA LEU A 100 3.56 -17.38 10.89
C LEU A 100 3.48 -18.29 12.12
N ASP A 101 3.48 -19.62 11.91
CA ASP A 101 3.32 -20.63 12.96
C ASP A 101 2.14 -20.35 13.91
N ILE A 102 0.97 -20.13 13.33
CA ILE A 102 -0.27 -19.83 14.05
C ILE A 102 -1.43 -20.73 13.62
N THR A 103 -2.48 -20.76 14.43
CA THR A 103 -3.70 -21.47 14.05
C THR A 103 -4.38 -20.82 12.83
N PRO A 104 -5.08 -21.58 11.97
CA PRO A 104 -5.86 -21.03 10.85
C PRO A 104 -6.91 -20.00 11.27
N ARG A 105 -7.46 -20.13 12.48
CA ARG A 105 -8.41 -19.16 13.05
C ARG A 105 -7.74 -17.84 13.44
N ALA A 106 -6.52 -17.89 13.98
CA ALA A 106 -5.71 -16.69 14.22
C ALA A 106 -5.34 -16.01 12.89
N ALA A 107 -4.95 -16.78 11.87
CA ALA A 107 -4.69 -16.26 10.53
C ALA A 107 -5.91 -15.52 9.93
N LEU A 108 -7.11 -16.08 10.04
CA LEU A 108 -8.36 -15.43 9.61
C LEU A 108 -8.61 -14.10 10.32
N ARG A 109 -8.40 -14.04 11.65
CA ARG A 109 -8.55 -12.80 12.42
C ARG A 109 -7.59 -11.72 11.95
N LEU A 110 -6.33 -12.07 11.65
CA LEU A 110 -5.34 -11.12 11.13
C LEU A 110 -5.71 -10.62 9.73
N VAL A 111 -6.24 -11.48 8.87
CA VAL A 111 -6.74 -11.12 7.53
C VAL A 111 -7.88 -10.09 7.62
N GLU A 112 -8.83 -10.30 8.54
CA GLU A 112 -9.92 -9.36 8.83
C GLU A 112 -9.38 -8.03 9.39
N GLU A 113 -8.40 -8.11 10.31
CA GLU A 113 -7.77 -6.95 10.92
C GLU A 113 -7.02 -6.08 9.90
N LEU A 114 -6.34 -6.68 8.92
CA LEU A 114 -5.70 -5.97 7.80
C LEU A 114 -6.70 -5.50 6.72
N SER A 115 -7.95 -5.98 6.78
CA SER A 115 -8.98 -5.78 5.76
C SER A 115 -8.50 -6.22 4.37
N LEU A 116 -7.84 -7.38 4.28
CA LEU A 116 -7.42 -7.95 3.00
C LEU A 116 -8.65 -8.42 2.22
N ARG A 117 -8.65 -8.19 0.91
CA ARG A 117 -9.79 -8.52 0.06
C ARG A 117 -9.67 -9.96 -0.42
N GLU A 118 -10.74 -10.73 -0.25
CA GLU A 118 -10.87 -12.03 -0.91
C GLU A 118 -10.87 -11.82 -2.43
N MET A 119 -9.91 -12.46 -3.10
CA MET A 119 -9.70 -12.35 -4.54
C MET A 119 -10.28 -13.55 -5.30
N THR A 120 -10.53 -14.66 -4.61
CA THR A 120 -11.09 -15.89 -5.16
C THR A 120 -12.59 -15.95 -4.85
N GLY A 121 -13.44 -15.60 -5.81
CA GLY A 121 -14.88 -15.48 -5.58
C GLY A 121 -15.70 -16.77 -5.49
N ARG A 122 -15.11 -17.97 -5.32
CA ARG A 122 -15.87 -19.25 -5.35
C ARG A 122 -15.26 -20.36 -4.48
N GLY A 123 -15.90 -20.65 -3.34
CA GLY A 123 -15.88 -21.98 -2.70
C GLY A 123 -14.74 -22.26 -1.70
N ARG A 124 -14.26 -23.51 -1.71
CA ARG A 124 -13.40 -24.13 -0.67
C ARG A 124 -11.98 -23.57 -0.55
N PHE A 125 -11.50 -22.86 -1.58
CA PHE A 125 -10.19 -22.23 -1.58
C PHE A 125 -10.36 -20.72 -1.60
N ARG A 126 -9.89 -20.09 -0.52
CA ARG A 126 -9.91 -18.64 -0.36
C ARG A 126 -8.49 -18.10 -0.40
N ALA A 127 -8.28 -17.03 -1.15
CA ALA A 127 -7.04 -16.29 -1.18
C ALA A 127 -7.32 -14.79 -1.08
N TRP A 128 -6.42 -14.08 -0.39
CA TRP A 128 -6.56 -12.69 0.00
C TRP A 128 -5.39 -11.86 -0.53
N GLY A 129 -5.65 -10.60 -0.85
CA GLY A 129 -4.65 -9.65 -1.36
C GLY A 129 -4.98 -8.19 -1.04
N VAL A 130 -4.01 -7.31 -1.31
CA VAL A 130 -4.12 -5.85 -1.15
C VAL A 130 -4.49 -5.23 -2.51
N LEU A 131 -5.70 -4.68 -2.61
CA LEU A 131 -6.13 -3.89 -3.80
C LEU A 131 -5.72 -2.43 -3.67
#